data_AF-A0A4Y2VE35-F1
#
_entry.id   AF-A0A4Y2VE35-F1
#
_cell.length_a   1.000
_cell.length_b   1.000
_cell.length_c   1.000
_cell.angle_alpha   90.00
_cell.angle_beta   90.00
_cell.angle_gamma   90.00
#
_symmetry.space_group_name_H-M   'P 1'
#
loop_
_entity.id
_entity.type
_entity.pdbx_description
1 polymer ?
#
loop_
_entity_poly.entity_id
_entity_poly.type
_entity_poly.pdbx_seq_one_letter_code
_entity_poly.pdbx_strand_id
1 'polypeptide(L)'
;MLVLCFTGFDLVSSANGWNNLVKASQLVASLRGSAAEAVKGIPSEKLTDLTTIEKALEARFGDSHLTQFYRTELKTRRQKPVESLKVLATDVERLIRLAYVECHQDVQNSLAAHSTLLTLSEMKILSMQQGCWMPKT
;
A
#
# COMPACT_ATOMS: atom_id res chain seq x y z
N MET A 1 -1.43 -8.16 -3.36
CA MET A 1 -1.30 -9.27 -4.33
C MET A 1 -0.30 -10.33 -3.88
N LEU A 2 0.77 -9.98 -3.15
CA LEU A 2 1.74 -10.96 -2.60
C LEU A 2 1.22 -11.77 -1.43
N VAL A 3 0.44 -11.17 -0.52
CA VAL A 3 -0.10 -11.87 0.65
C VAL A 3 -0.92 -13.09 0.24
N LEU A 4 -1.68 -12.99 -0.86
CA LEU A 4 -2.46 -14.10 -1.41
C LEU A 4 -1.59 -15.17 -2.11
N CYS A 5 -0.41 -14.81 -2.59
CA CYS A 5 0.52 -15.76 -3.22
C CYS A 5 1.31 -16.55 -2.17
N PHE A 6 1.74 -15.88 -1.10
CA PHE A 6 2.44 -16.53 0.02
C PHE A 6 1.52 -17.47 0.81
N THR A 7 0.26 -17.09 1.06
CA THR A 7 -0.69 -17.98 1.77
C THR A 7 -0.96 -19.28 1.02
N GLY A 8 -1.08 -19.24 -0.31
CA GLY A 8 -1.24 -20.44 -1.13
C GLY A 8 0.01 -21.33 -1.11
N PHE A 9 1.20 -20.72 -1.19
CA PHE A 9 2.48 -21.43 -1.10
C PHE A 9 2.69 -22.05 0.29
N ASP A 10 2.36 -21.35 1.35
CA ASP A 10 2.46 -21.82 2.74
C ASP A 10 1.55 -23.02 2.98
N LEU A 11 0.31 -22.96 2.48
CA LEU A 11 -0.64 -24.07 2.57
C LEU A 11 -0.10 -25.32 1.88
N VAL A 12 0.40 -25.19 0.63
CA VAL A 12 0.97 -26.30 -0.14
C VAL A 12 2.22 -26.85 0.54
N SER A 13 3.09 -25.98 1.05
CA SER A 13 4.33 -26.39 1.70
C SER A 13 4.07 -27.14 3.02
N SER A 14 3.06 -26.71 3.78
CA SER A 14 2.62 -27.36 5.02
C SER A 14 2.01 -28.73 4.74
N ALA A 15 1.09 -28.81 3.77
CA ALA A 15 0.45 -30.07 3.37
C ALA A 15 1.47 -31.12 2.89
N ASN A 16 2.56 -30.67 2.25
CA ASN A 16 3.60 -31.56 1.75
C ASN A 16 4.78 -31.75 2.72
N GLY A 17 4.74 -31.16 3.94
CA GLY A 17 5.80 -31.30 4.94
C GLY A 17 7.15 -30.75 4.47
N TRP A 18 7.17 -29.72 3.63
CA TRP A 18 8.42 -29.17 3.09
C TRP A 18 9.23 -28.48 4.18
N ASN A 19 10.51 -28.82 4.28
CA ASN A 19 11.48 -28.06 5.06
C ASN A 19 11.91 -26.78 4.33
N ASN A 20 12.58 -25.86 5.04
CA ASN A 20 12.93 -24.55 4.50
C ASN A 20 13.82 -24.61 3.24
N LEU A 21 14.66 -25.65 3.11
CA LEU A 21 15.50 -25.84 1.93
C LEU A 21 14.67 -26.17 0.69
N VAL A 22 13.71 -27.08 0.84
CA VAL A 22 12.77 -27.45 -0.24
C VAL A 22 11.87 -26.26 -0.57
N LYS A 23 11.37 -25.54 0.44
CA LYS A 23 10.60 -24.31 0.23
C LYS A 23 11.38 -23.26 -0.56
N ALA A 24 12.63 -22.97 -0.17
CA ALA A 24 13.46 -21.99 -0.87
C ALA A 24 13.66 -22.38 -2.35
N SER A 25 14.01 -23.63 -2.61
CA SER A 25 14.25 -24.14 -3.97
C SER A 25 12.99 -24.08 -4.84
N GLN A 26 11.85 -24.52 -4.29
CA GLN A 26 10.57 -24.48 -5.00
C GLN A 26 10.06 -23.06 -5.23
N LEU A 27 10.25 -22.18 -4.25
CA LEU A 27 9.89 -20.77 -4.37
C LEU A 27 10.65 -20.15 -5.53
N VAL A 28 11.99 -20.23 -5.54
CA VAL A 28 12.84 -19.70 -6.63
C VAL A 28 12.45 -20.29 -7.98
N ALA A 29 12.23 -21.61 -8.06
CA ALA A 29 11.83 -22.28 -9.29
C ALA A 29 10.45 -21.84 -9.81
N SER A 30 9.57 -21.33 -8.95
CA SER A 30 8.24 -20.82 -9.31
C SER A 30 8.25 -19.35 -9.74
N LEU A 31 9.28 -18.57 -9.39
CA LEU A 31 9.33 -17.14 -9.70
C LEU A 31 9.40 -16.88 -11.21
N ARG A 32 8.64 -15.90 -11.68
CA ARG A 32 8.59 -15.48 -13.09
C ARG A 32 8.62 -13.95 -13.20
N GLY A 33 9.09 -13.45 -14.34
CA GLY A 33 9.07 -12.02 -14.67
C GLY A 33 9.76 -11.16 -13.61
N SER A 34 9.11 -10.06 -13.20
CA SER A 34 9.64 -9.10 -12.22
C SER A 34 10.03 -9.76 -10.89
N ALA A 35 9.34 -10.84 -10.48
CA ALA A 35 9.64 -11.54 -9.23
C ALA A 35 10.95 -12.34 -9.31
N ALA A 36 11.28 -12.91 -10.48
CA ALA A 36 12.57 -13.54 -10.72
C ALA A 36 13.72 -12.51 -10.75
N GLU A 37 13.47 -11.32 -11.32
CA GLU A 37 14.45 -10.23 -11.31
C GLU A 37 14.73 -9.69 -9.89
N ALA A 38 13.74 -9.71 -9.00
CA ALA A 38 13.91 -9.28 -7.60
C ALA A 38 14.92 -10.13 -6.81
N VAL A 39 15.09 -11.41 -7.18
CA VAL A 39 16.01 -12.34 -6.50
C VAL A 39 17.35 -12.52 -7.23
N LYS A 40 17.50 -11.94 -8.43
CA LYS A 40 18.69 -12.10 -9.28
C LYS A 40 19.98 -11.55 -8.68
N GLY A 41 19.87 -10.58 -7.77
CA GLY A 41 21.01 -10.00 -7.05
C GLY A 41 21.49 -10.82 -5.86
N ILE A 42 20.78 -11.90 -5.49
CA ILE A 42 21.14 -12.74 -4.35
C ILE A 42 22.18 -13.78 -4.79
N PRO A 43 23.31 -13.92 -4.08
CA PRO A 43 24.29 -14.98 -4.37
C PRO A 43 23.64 -16.36 -4.31
N SER A 44 24.03 -17.28 -5.20
CA SER A 44 23.43 -18.62 -5.28
C SER A 44 23.51 -19.41 -3.97
N GLU A 45 24.56 -19.20 -3.18
CA GLU A 45 24.75 -19.81 -1.85
C GLU A 45 23.68 -19.39 -0.83
N LYS A 46 23.06 -18.22 -1.04
CA LYS A 46 22.01 -17.67 -0.19
C LYS A 46 20.60 -17.92 -0.75
N LEU A 47 20.47 -18.46 -1.97
CA LEU A 47 19.20 -18.89 -2.56
C LEU A 47 18.66 -20.19 -1.94
N THR A 48 19.36 -20.76 -0.95
CA THR A 48 18.86 -21.84 -0.11
C THR A 48 18.24 -21.33 1.20
N ASP A 49 18.44 -20.07 1.55
CA ASP A 49 17.83 -19.44 2.72
C ASP A 49 16.51 -18.77 2.34
N LEU A 50 15.42 -19.42 2.75
CA LEU A 50 14.06 -18.96 2.52
C LEU A 50 13.85 -17.51 3.00
N THR A 51 14.41 -17.16 4.16
CA THR A 51 14.27 -15.84 4.78
C THR A 51 14.88 -14.74 3.91
N THR A 52 16.02 -15.02 3.28
CA THR A 52 16.71 -14.07 2.39
C THR A 52 15.89 -13.82 1.12
N ILE A 53 15.28 -14.87 0.56
CA ILE A 53 14.42 -14.77 -0.62
C ILE A 53 13.14 -13.99 -0.31
N GLU A 54 12.48 -14.30 0.81
CA GLU A 54 11.28 -13.61 1.28
C GLU A 54 11.54 -12.10 1.46
N LYS A 55 12.63 -11.73 2.13
CA LYS A 55 13.01 -10.32 2.32
C LYS A 55 13.28 -9.58 1.02
N ALA A 56 13.90 -10.23 0.03
CA ALA A 56 14.13 -9.60 -1.27
C ALA A 56 12.82 -9.35 -2.04
N LEU A 57 11.89 -10.31 -1.98
CA LEU A 57 10.55 -10.18 -2.56
C LEU A 57 9.73 -9.10 -1.83
N GLU A 58 9.81 -9.06 -0.50
CA GLU A 58 9.16 -8.06 0.32
C GLU A 58 9.74 -6.65 0.11
N ALA A 59 11.07 -6.52 -0.05
CA ALA A 59 11.67 -5.23 -0.37
C ALA A 59 11.21 -4.69 -1.74
N ARG A 60 11.02 -5.57 -2.72
CA ARG A 60 10.63 -5.18 -4.09
C ARG A 60 9.14 -4.97 -4.27
N PHE A 61 8.32 -5.77 -3.59
CA PHE A 61 6.88 -5.80 -3.84
C PHE A 61 6.04 -5.61 -2.57
N GLY A 62 6.64 -5.73 -1.39
CA GLY A 62 5.96 -5.61 -0.12
C GLY A 62 5.21 -4.29 0.01
N ASP A 63 4.36 -4.23 1.03
CA ASP A 63 3.39 -3.15 1.17
C ASP A 63 4.04 -1.77 1.34
N SER A 64 5.36 -1.66 1.55
CA SER A 64 6.10 -0.40 1.50
C SER A 64 5.87 0.41 0.21
N HIS A 65 5.90 -0.23 -0.97
CA HIS A 65 5.64 0.47 -2.24
C HIS A 65 4.16 0.87 -2.39
N LEU A 66 3.24 0.01 -1.93
CA LEU A 66 1.80 0.28 -1.96
C LEU A 66 1.41 1.37 -0.93
N THR A 67 1.97 1.34 0.26
CA THR A 67 1.77 2.36 1.30
C THR A 67 2.30 3.71 0.85
N GLN A 68 3.45 3.79 0.17
CA GLN A 68 3.94 5.04 -0.41
C GLN A 68 3.02 5.57 -1.53
N PHE A 69 2.49 4.68 -2.37
CA PHE A 69 1.48 5.04 -3.37
C PHE A 69 0.25 5.65 -2.72
N TYR A 70 -0.34 5.00 -1.72
CA TYR A 70 -1.52 5.50 -1.01
C TYR A 70 -1.25 6.77 -0.20
N ARG A 71 -0.05 6.94 0.37
CA ARG A 71 0.37 8.22 1.00
C ARG A 71 0.39 9.35 -0.01
N THR A 72 0.82 9.07 -1.24
CA THR A 72 0.86 10.06 -2.32
C THR A 72 -0.55 10.38 -2.81
N GLU A 73 -1.38 9.37 -3.01
CA GLU A 73 -2.78 9.51 -3.39
C GLU A 73 -3.60 10.29 -2.33
N LEU A 74 -3.34 10.03 -1.04
CA LEU A 74 -3.94 10.77 0.07
C LEU A 74 -3.55 12.26 0.04
N LYS A 75 -2.28 12.58 -0.22
CA LYS A 75 -1.81 13.97 -0.31
C LYS A 75 -2.47 14.75 -1.45
N THR A 76 -2.72 14.09 -2.58
CA THR A 76 -3.34 14.71 -3.76
C THR A 76 -4.86 14.61 -3.77
N ARG A 77 -5.46 13.91 -2.80
CA ARG A 77 -6.91 13.73 -2.73
C ARG A 77 -7.63 15.05 -2.46
N ARG A 78 -8.56 15.40 -3.34
CA ARG A 78 -9.48 16.55 -3.23
C ARG A 78 -10.89 16.08 -3.60
N GLN A 79 -11.92 16.56 -2.89
CA GLN A 79 -13.33 16.33 -3.26
C GLN A 79 -13.57 16.71 -4.73
N LYS A 80 -14.36 15.91 -5.43
CA LYS A 80 -14.82 16.30 -6.78
C LYS A 80 -16.09 17.15 -6.67
N PRO A 81 -16.41 18.03 -7.65
CA PRO A 81 -17.58 18.92 -7.58
C PRO A 81 -18.93 18.23 -7.34
N VAL A 82 -19.07 16.98 -7.78
CA VAL A 82 -20.31 16.18 -7.67
C VAL A 82 -20.20 15.11 -6.57
N GLU A 83 -19.05 15.02 -5.89
CA GLU A 83 -18.82 14.01 -4.87
C GLU A 83 -19.38 14.46 -3.53
N SER A 84 -20.14 13.58 -2.87
CA SER A 84 -20.64 13.88 -1.53
C SER A 84 -19.53 13.79 -0.48
N LEU A 85 -19.67 14.58 0.58
CA LEU A 85 -18.70 14.59 1.68
C LEU A 85 -18.51 13.20 2.32
N LYS A 86 -19.60 12.42 2.41
CA LYS A 86 -19.54 11.05 2.94
C LYS A 86 -18.64 10.15 2.09
N VAL A 87 -18.73 10.27 0.77
CA VAL A 87 -17.90 9.49 -0.17
C VAL A 87 -16.43 9.90 -0.06
N LEU A 88 -16.15 11.20 0.04
CA LEU A 88 -14.79 11.69 0.30
C LEU A 88 -14.21 11.13 1.61
N ALA A 89 -14.97 11.23 2.71
CA ALA A 89 -14.51 10.79 4.03
C ALA A 89 -14.22 9.28 4.06
N THR A 90 -15.10 8.46 3.47
CA THR A 90 -14.87 7.01 3.36
C THR A 90 -13.63 6.69 2.53
N ASP A 91 -13.38 7.42 1.44
CA ASP A 91 -12.21 7.20 0.61
C ASP A 91 -10.90 7.66 1.29
N VAL A 92 -10.93 8.78 2.02
CA VAL A 92 -9.81 9.24 2.86
C VAL A 92 -9.50 8.23 3.96
N GLU A 93 -10.51 7.69 4.65
CA GLU A 93 -10.33 6.67 5.68
C GLU A 93 -9.72 5.39 5.07
N ARG A 94 -10.22 4.95 3.91
CA ARG A 94 -9.66 3.83 3.16
C ARG A 94 -8.19 4.06 2.81
N LEU A 95 -7.86 5.24 2.27
CA LEU A 95 -6.49 5.59 1.90
C LEU A 95 -5.56 5.59 3.10
N ILE A 96 -6.01 6.03 4.28
CA ILE A 96 -5.20 6.05 5.51
C ILE A 96 -4.93 4.64 6.02
N ARG A 97 -5.94 3.77 6.04
CA ARG A 97 -5.75 2.35 6.40
C ARG A 97 -4.74 1.65 5.50
N LEU A 98 -4.73 2.00 4.21
CA LEU A 98 -3.81 1.42 3.22
C LEU A 98 -2.42 2.08 3.23
N ALA A 99 -2.33 3.37 3.57
CA ALA A 99 -1.08 4.15 3.64
C ALA A 99 -0.28 3.89 4.94
N TYR A 100 -0.94 3.41 5.98
CA TYR A 100 -0.38 3.23 7.33
C TYR A 100 -0.78 1.90 7.95
N VAL A 101 -0.77 0.82 7.15
CA VAL A 101 -1.18 -0.53 7.57
C VAL A 101 -0.43 -1.05 8.81
N GLU A 102 0.81 -0.60 9.02
CA GLU A 102 1.67 -0.98 10.14
C GLU A 102 1.47 -0.12 11.40
N CYS A 103 0.74 1.00 11.31
CA CYS A 103 0.53 1.89 12.46
C CYS A 103 -0.66 1.46 13.32
N HIS A 104 -0.59 1.70 14.63
CA HIS A 104 -1.68 1.44 15.56
C HIS A 104 -2.97 2.19 15.15
N GLN A 105 -4.14 1.58 15.39
CA GLN A 105 -5.43 2.09 14.91
C GLN A 105 -5.72 3.53 15.40
N ASP A 106 -5.27 3.88 16.61
CA ASP A 106 -5.45 5.23 17.16
C ASP A 106 -4.70 6.31 16.35
N VAL A 107 -3.52 5.97 15.84
CA VAL A 107 -2.74 6.85 14.96
C VAL A 107 -3.44 7.03 13.63
N GLN A 108 -3.97 5.94 13.06
CA GLN A 108 -4.76 6.00 11.82
C GLN A 108 -6.03 6.85 11.98
N ASN A 109 -6.75 6.71 13.10
CA ASN A 109 -7.97 7.47 13.38
C ASN A 109 -7.68 8.97 13.52
N SER A 110 -6.58 9.33 14.21
CA SER A 110 -6.12 10.71 14.34
C SER A 110 -5.74 11.33 13.00
N LEU A 111 -5.00 10.59 12.16
CA LEU A 111 -4.66 10.99 10.80
C LEU A 111 -5.91 11.19 9.93
N ALA A 112 -6.94 10.35 10.08
CA ALA A 112 -8.19 10.47 9.33
C ALA A 112 -8.95 11.73 9.70
N ALA A 113 -9.04 12.04 10.99
CA ALA A 113 -9.63 13.28 11.46
C ALA A 113 -8.85 14.50 10.93
N HIS A 114 -7.52 14.48 10.98
CA HIS A 114 -6.71 15.60 10.51
C HIS A 114 -6.77 15.80 8.98
N SER A 115 -6.67 14.70 8.22
CA SER A 115 -6.65 14.76 6.76
C SER A 115 -8.01 15.18 6.18
N THR A 116 -9.12 14.69 6.75
CA THR A 116 -10.46 15.16 6.37
C THR A 116 -10.62 16.66 6.59
N LEU A 117 -10.17 17.20 7.73
CA LEU A 117 -10.22 18.64 8.00
C LEU A 117 -9.39 19.47 7.01
N LEU A 118 -8.19 19.00 6.64
CA LEU A 118 -7.35 19.67 5.64
C LEU A 118 -7.96 19.63 4.23
N THR A 119 -8.53 18.49 3.82
CA THR A 119 -9.22 18.41 2.52
C THR A 119 -10.46 19.29 2.45
N LEU A 120 -11.12 19.55 3.58
CA LEU A 120 -12.30 20.42 3.67
C LEU A 120 -11.96 21.91 3.75
N SER A 121 -10.85 22.28 4.40
CA SER A 121 -10.44 23.68 4.55
C SER A 121 -9.97 24.28 3.22
N GLU A 122 -9.23 23.52 2.40
CA GLU A 122 -8.81 23.96 1.06
C GLU A 122 -10.00 24.22 0.13
N MET A 123 -11.13 23.53 0.34
CA MET A 123 -12.36 23.76 -0.42
C MET A 123 -13.10 25.03 -0.05
N LYS A 124 -13.16 25.34 1.24
CA LYS A 124 -13.73 26.61 1.70
C LYS A 124 -12.90 27.79 1.22
N ILE A 125 -11.57 27.67 1.21
CA ILE A 125 -10.68 28.73 0.71
C ILE A 125 -10.92 28.96 -0.80
N LEU A 126 -11.01 27.90 -1.61
CA LEU A 126 -11.28 28.03 -3.05
C LEU A 126 -12.69 28.54 -3.36
N SER A 127 -13.72 28.14 -2.60
CA SER A 127 -15.08 28.66 -2.79
C SER A 127 -15.23 30.12 -2.34
N MET A 128 -14.52 30.53 -1.29
CA MET A 128 -14.49 31.93 -0.84
C MET A 128 -13.72 32.84 -1.81
N GLN A 129 -12.67 32.34 -2.46
CA GLN A 129 -11.93 33.07 -3.49
C GLN A 129 -12.74 33.25 -4.79
N GLN A 130 -13.54 32.26 -5.17
CA GLN A 130 -14.42 32.35 -6.35
C GLN A 130 -15.66 33.24 -6.12
N GLY A 131 -16.15 33.36 -4.87
CA GLY A 131 -17.27 34.23 -4.52
C GLY A 131 -16.94 35.73 -4.39
N CYS A 132 -15.67 36.08 -4.19
CA CYS A 132 -15.21 37.48 -4.05
C CYS A 132 -14.87 38.17 -5.38
N TRP A 133 -15.05 37.52 -6.53
CA TRP A 133 -14.67 38.03 -7.87
C TRP A 133 -15.88 38.18 -8.82
N MET A 134 -16.97 38.75 -8.34
CA MET A 134 -18.02 39.32 -9.20
C MET A 134 -17.92 40.85 -9.12
N PRO A 135 -17.31 41.53 -10.12
CA PRO A 135 -17.35 42.98 -10.17
C PRO A 135 -18.79 43.42 -10.42
N LYS A 136 -19.36 44.20 -9.49
CA LYS A 136 -20.59 44.93 -9.77
C LYS A 136 -20.29 45.94 -10.88
N THR A 137 -20.93 45.74 -12.03
CA THR A 137 -21.11 46.78 -13.04
C THR A 137 -22.41 47.51 -12.75
#